data_AF-A0A0E2BRE6-F1
#
_entry.id   AF-A0A0E2BRE6-F1
#
_cell.length_a   1.000
_cell.length_b   1.000
_cell.length_c   1.000
_cell.angle_alpha   90.00
_cell.angle_beta   90.00
_cell.angle_gamma   90.00
#
_symmetry.space_group_name_H-M   'P 1'
#
loop_
_entity.id
_entity.type
_entity.pdbx_description
1 polymer ?
#
loop_
_entity_poly.entity_id
_entity_poly.type
_entity_poly.pdbx_seq_one_letter_code
_entity_poly.pdbx_strand_id
1 'polypeptide(L)'
;MPQPTTHQSQGTGLYGGVVQNILNSAMSGASSLWDRITGGSSSNSSSHSSSGNTDAIHNPNIVHTIEYGGSNSTVPGAPRATDDPVKIHIVSGDFGRDTSQWTNMLDFRDKAHYNSHDTPSKVDLNGNHSGNNLSWYGPNANFRVDGVFVGERVSGSRIQISVLDSNNNAVGQLNLKHFNQINQAIHDGKGRIFPAGTYLGRTNEKVGLSDGAHLHVEVTKEWMEDNGRGNNNPYTRSDIYKWMRGE
;
A
#
# COMPACT_ATOMS: atom_id res chain seq x y z
N MET A 1 -69.44 -26.50 4.56
CA MET A 1 -70.30 -25.48 5.22
C MET A 1 -70.08 -25.65 6.72
N PRO A 2 -69.73 -24.61 7.50
CA PRO A 2 -70.08 -23.20 7.33
C PRO A 2 -68.88 -22.21 7.24
N GLN A 3 -69.22 -20.99 6.80
CA GLN A 3 -68.50 -19.71 6.84
C GLN A 3 -69.54 -18.68 7.40
N PRO A 4 -69.27 -17.37 7.60
CA PRO A 4 -68.17 -16.59 8.23
C PRO A 4 -68.69 -15.73 9.42
N THR A 5 -67.81 -14.97 10.09
CA THR A 5 -68.18 -13.60 10.55
C THR A 5 -66.99 -12.64 10.42
N THR A 6 -67.17 -11.65 9.55
CA THR A 6 -66.46 -10.37 9.37
C THR A 6 -66.71 -9.43 10.54
N HIS A 7 -65.90 -8.41 10.88
CA HIS A 7 -65.55 -7.14 10.20
C HIS A 7 -64.39 -6.46 10.99
N GLN A 8 -63.69 -5.38 10.62
CA GLN A 8 -63.29 -4.62 9.41
C GLN A 8 -62.63 -3.31 9.94
N SER A 9 -61.86 -2.58 9.11
CA SER A 9 -61.49 -1.14 9.22
C SER A 9 -60.18 -0.87 9.98
N GLN A 10 -59.13 -0.20 9.49
CA GLN A 10 -58.75 0.66 8.34
C GLN A 10 -57.19 0.52 8.25
N GLY A 11 -56.46 0.56 7.13
CA GLY A 11 -56.50 1.45 5.98
C GLY A 11 -55.38 2.49 6.06
N THR A 12 -54.20 2.19 5.48
CA THR A 12 -53.08 3.05 4.94
C THR A 12 -51.76 2.26 5.08
N GLY A 13 -50.85 2.04 4.13
CA GLY A 13 -50.68 2.36 2.71
C GLY A 13 -49.21 2.13 2.33
N LEU A 14 -48.96 1.56 1.14
CA LEU A 14 -47.75 1.64 0.28
C LEU A 14 -46.50 0.76 0.55
N TYR A 15 -45.89 0.38 -0.59
CA TYR A 15 -44.69 -0.43 -0.88
C TYR A 15 -44.92 -1.95 -0.90
N GLY A 16 -44.90 -2.64 -2.04
CA GLY A 16 -44.22 -2.37 -3.32
C GLY A 16 -43.32 -3.58 -3.60
N GLY A 17 -43.78 -4.47 -4.47
CA GLY A 17 -43.15 -5.77 -4.71
C GLY A 17 -41.99 -5.76 -5.71
N VAL A 18 -41.71 -6.98 -6.16
CA VAL A 18 -40.84 -7.40 -7.28
C VAL A 18 -39.41 -7.80 -6.89
N VAL A 19 -39.24 -9.11 -6.74
CA VAL A 19 -38.00 -9.84 -7.04
C VAL A 19 -37.87 -9.89 -8.56
N GLN A 20 -36.79 -9.33 -9.15
CA GLN A 20 -36.10 -9.85 -10.34
C GLN A 20 -34.85 -8.99 -10.70
N ASN A 21 -33.74 -9.66 -11.02
CA ASN A 21 -32.56 -9.20 -11.79
C ASN A 21 -31.63 -8.11 -11.23
N ILE A 22 -30.48 -8.52 -10.67
CA ILE A 22 -29.18 -7.91 -11.02
C ILE A 22 -28.14 -9.04 -11.16
N LEU A 23 -28.08 -9.64 -12.35
CA LEU A 23 -26.98 -10.53 -12.77
C LEU A 23 -26.22 -9.96 -13.98
N ASN A 24 -26.33 -8.66 -14.26
CA ASN A 24 -25.57 -7.99 -15.32
C ASN A 24 -25.25 -6.55 -14.91
N SER A 25 -24.30 -6.37 -13.99
CA SER A 25 -23.65 -5.08 -13.78
C SER A 25 -22.39 -5.25 -12.94
N ALA A 26 -21.24 -5.47 -13.59
CA ALA A 26 -19.91 -4.97 -13.18
C ALA A 26 -18.78 -5.67 -13.97
N MET A 27 -18.79 -5.61 -15.30
CA MET A 27 -17.55 -5.82 -16.09
C MET A 27 -17.06 -4.53 -16.77
N SER A 28 -17.67 -3.38 -16.45
CA SER A 28 -17.33 -2.07 -17.04
C SER A 28 -16.77 -1.06 -16.03
N GLY A 29 -16.63 -1.44 -14.75
CA GLY A 29 -16.19 -0.54 -13.68
C GLY A 29 -14.66 -0.43 -13.51
N ALA A 30 -13.91 -1.40 -14.01
CA ALA A 30 -12.44 -1.38 -13.90
C ALA A 30 -11.80 -0.48 -14.98
N SER A 31 -12.29 -0.51 -16.23
CA SER A 31 -11.70 0.24 -17.34
C SER A 31 -11.79 1.75 -17.18
N SER A 32 -12.91 2.27 -16.66
CA SER A 32 -13.13 3.71 -16.48
C SER A 32 -12.33 4.34 -15.33
N LEU A 33 -11.98 3.55 -14.31
CA LEU A 33 -11.02 3.97 -13.28
C LEU A 33 -9.57 3.90 -13.80
N TRP A 34 -9.27 2.93 -14.66
CA TRP A 34 -7.96 2.84 -15.29
C TRP A 34 -7.65 4.00 -16.25
N ASP A 35 -8.57 4.38 -17.13
CA ASP A 35 -8.37 5.50 -18.07
C ASP A 35 -8.11 6.84 -17.37
N ARG A 36 -8.67 7.01 -16.16
CA ARG A 36 -8.44 8.20 -15.31
C ARG A 36 -7.09 8.18 -14.60
N ILE A 37 -6.52 7.00 -14.32
CA ILE A 37 -5.24 6.83 -13.61
C ILE A 37 -4.05 6.75 -14.58
N THR A 38 -4.23 6.23 -15.80
CA THR A 38 -3.15 6.03 -16.78
C THR A 38 -3.13 7.03 -17.93
N GLY A 39 -3.98 8.05 -17.93
CA GLY A 39 -3.87 9.19 -18.86
C GLY A 39 -4.34 8.89 -20.28
N GLY A 40 -5.59 8.46 -20.45
CA GLY A 40 -6.24 8.43 -21.77
C GLY A 40 -6.39 9.84 -22.35
N SER A 41 -5.93 10.03 -23.57
CA SER A 41 -5.79 11.33 -24.24
C SER A 41 -7.12 12.07 -24.44
N SER A 42 -7.28 13.18 -23.73
CA SER A 42 -8.02 14.35 -24.24
C SER A 42 -7.39 15.60 -23.64
N SER A 43 -6.90 16.45 -24.52
CA SER A 43 -6.31 17.75 -24.25
C SER A 43 -7.20 18.59 -23.32
N ASN A 44 -6.86 18.60 -22.04
CA ASN A 44 -7.16 19.72 -21.16
C ASN A 44 -6.11 19.72 -20.06
N SER A 45 -5.50 20.89 -19.87
CA SER A 45 -4.44 21.19 -18.91
C SER A 45 -4.80 20.74 -17.49
N SER A 46 -4.43 19.51 -17.12
CA SER A 46 -4.50 18.99 -15.76
C SER A 46 -3.22 19.36 -15.04
N SER A 47 -3.33 20.31 -14.12
CA SER A 47 -2.33 20.63 -13.11
C SER A 47 -1.87 19.33 -12.44
N HIS A 48 -0.66 18.89 -12.75
CA HIS A 48 -0.01 17.79 -12.05
C HIS A 48 0.28 18.28 -10.64
N SER A 49 -0.62 18.04 -9.70
CA SER A 49 -0.34 18.33 -8.29
C SER A 49 0.82 17.44 -7.86
N SER A 50 1.96 18.07 -7.59
CA SER A 50 3.17 17.45 -7.03
C SER A 50 3.05 17.16 -5.52
N SER A 51 1.83 17.26 -4.98
CA SER A 51 1.48 17.05 -3.59
C SER A 51 0.33 16.05 -3.52
N GLY A 52 0.46 15.04 -2.66
CA GLY A 52 -0.63 14.11 -2.44
C GLY A 52 -1.87 14.80 -1.88
N ASN A 53 -3.03 14.19 -2.15
CA ASN A 53 -4.32 14.70 -1.72
C ASN A 53 -4.57 14.31 -0.25
N THR A 54 -4.29 15.23 0.67
CA THR A 54 -4.40 15.01 2.11
C THR A 54 -5.80 14.57 2.54
N ASP A 55 -6.84 15.10 1.90
CA ASP A 55 -8.22 14.76 2.25
C ASP A 55 -8.55 13.30 1.93
N ALA A 56 -8.14 12.83 0.74
CA ALA A 56 -8.29 11.44 0.34
C ALA A 56 -7.45 10.48 1.22
N ILE A 57 -6.28 10.92 1.68
CA ILE A 57 -5.39 10.14 2.56
C ILE A 57 -5.96 10.02 3.98
N HIS A 58 -6.61 11.08 4.48
CA HIS A 58 -7.25 11.07 5.78
C HIS A 58 -8.60 10.35 5.78
N ASN A 59 -9.34 10.41 4.66
CA ASN A 59 -10.67 9.82 4.52
C ASN A 59 -10.76 8.92 3.27
N PRO A 60 -9.97 7.84 3.19
CA PRO A 60 -10.05 6.93 2.06
C PRO A 60 -11.35 6.12 2.06
N ASN A 61 -11.77 5.68 0.89
CA ASN A 61 -12.81 4.66 0.78
C ASN A 61 -12.20 3.28 1.09
N ILE A 62 -12.75 2.58 2.09
CA ILE A 62 -12.33 1.22 2.40
C ILE A 62 -13.03 0.27 1.42
N VAL A 63 -12.25 -0.38 0.57
CA VAL A 63 -12.75 -1.33 -0.44
C VAL A 63 -12.80 -2.75 0.14
N HIS A 64 -11.75 -3.12 0.86
CA HIS A 64 -11.63 -4.44 1.47
C HIS A 64 -10.95 -4.33 2.83
N THR A 65 -11.30 -5.23 3.75
CA THR A 65 -10.67 -5.35 5.06
C THR A 65 -10.18 -6.76 5.23
N ILE A 66 -8.91 -6.90 5.58
CA ILE A 66 -8.24 -8.16 5.83
C ILE A 66 -7.91 -8.20 7.32
N GLU A 67 -8.35 -9.25 7.99
CA GLU A 67 -8.01 -9.50 9.39
C GLU A 67 -6.59 -10.10 9.45
N TYR A 68 -5.67 -9.38 10.07
CA TYR A 68 -4.33 -9.86 10.38
C TYR A 68 -4.30 -10.27 11.85
N GLY A 69 -4.12 -11.56 12.13
CA GLY A 69 -4.20 -12.14 13.47
C GLY A 69 -3.06 -11.76 14.42
N GLY A 70 -2.24 -10.77 14.08
CA GLY A 70 -1.03 -10.41 14.84
C GLY A 70 0.11 -11.40 14.63
N SER A 71 1.20 -11.17 15.35
CA SER A 71 2.36 -12.08 15.34
C SER A 71 2.90 -12.26 16.74
N ASN A 72 3.11 -13.51 17.13
CA ASN A 72 3.87 -13.86 18.33
C ASN A 72 5.32 -14.25 18.03
N SER A 73 5.80 -13.90 16.83
CA SER A 73 7.16 -14.27 16.40
C SER A 73 8.19 -13.48 17.18
N THR A 74 9.33 -14.11 17.43
CA THR A 74 10.50 -13.44 18.01
C THR A 74 11.65 -13.52 17.02
N VAL A 75 12.30 -12.39 16.78
CA VAL A 75 13.55 -12.32 16.01
C VAL A 75 14.62 -11.76 16.95
N PRO A 76 15.78 -12.43 17.12
CA PRO A 76 16.84 -11.93 17.99
C PRO A 76 17.22 -10.49 17.63
N GLY A 77 17.19 -9.60 18.63
CA GLY A 77 17.51 -8.17 18.45
C GLY A 77 16.37 -7.30 17.90
N ALA A 78 15.26 -7.89 17.44
CA ALA A 78 14.08 -7.16 16.99
C ALA A 78 13.09 -6.89 18.15
N PRO A 79 12.27 -5.84 18.05
CA PRO A 79 11.16 -5.60 18.97
C PRO A 79 10.18 -6.78 19.02
N ARG A 80 9.46 -6.94 20.14
CA ARG A 80 8.32 -7.88 20.20
C ARG A 80 7.21 -7.37 19.27
N ALA A 81 6.68 -8.24 18.42
CA ALA A 81 5.49 -7.90 17.64
C ALA A 81 4.31 -7.61 18.56
N THR A 82 3.39 -6.79 18.08
CA THR A 82 2.07 -6.71 18.69
C THR A 82 1.34 -8.04 18.42
N ASP A 83 1.05 -8.76 19.49
CA ASP A 83 0.21 -9.98 19.45
C ASP A 83 -1.26 -9.65 19.08
N ASP A 84 -1.61 -8.36 19.03
CA ASP A 84 -2.96 -7.89 18.81
C ASP A 84 -3.40 -8.08 17.36
N PRO A 85 -4.56 -8.71 17.11
CA PRO A 85 -5.19 -8.70 15.81
C PRO A 85 -5.44 -7.27 15.34
N VAL A 86 -5.09 -6.98 14.08
CA VAL A 86 -5.36 -5.70 13.45
C VAL A 86 -5.93 -5.85 12.06
N LYS A 87 -6.64 -4.80 11.64
CA LYS A 87 -7.21 -4.71 10.30
C LYS A 87 -6.23 -4.07 9.35
N ILE A 88 -6.02 -4.71 8.22
CA ILE A 88 -5.31 -4.14 7.07
C ILE A 88 -6.38 -3.78 6.03
N HIS A 89 -6.43 -2.50 5.66
CA HIS A 89 -7.43 -1.99 4.72
C HIS A 89 -6.86 -1.84 3.32
N ILE A 90 -7.58 -2.37 2.34
CA ILE A 90 -7.37 -1.99 0.93
C ILE A 90 -8.25 -0.78 0.67
N VAL A 91 -7.64 0.31 0.23
CA VAL A 91 -8.27 1.63 0.14
C VAL A 91 -8.26 2.20 -1.26
N SER A 92 -9.32 2.88 -1.65
CA SER A 92 -9.39 3.65 -2.89
C SER A 92 -9.67 5.12 -2.61
N GLY A 93 -9.24 5.97 -3.54
CA GLY A 93 -9.32 7.41 -3.40
C GLY A 93 -8.49 8.11 -4.47
N ASP A 94 -8.75 9.39 -4.65
CA ASP A 94 -7.92 10.26 -5.50
C ASP A 94 -6.72 10.76 -4.69
N PHE A 95 -5.76 9.88 -4.43
CA PHE A 95 -4.62 10.14 -3.53
C PHE A 95 -3.59 11.11 -4.11
N GLY A 96 -3.62 11.39 -5.40
CA GLY A 96 -2.58 12.16 -6.09
C GLY A 96 -1.21 11.46 -6.07
N ARG A 97 -0.15 12.26 -6.22
CA ARG A 97 1.24 11.82 -6.21
C ARG A 97 2.09 12.78 -5.37
N ASP A 98 3.16 12.26 -4.77
CA ASP A 98 4.12 13.07 -4.03
C ASP A 98 5.55 12.58 -4.31
N THR A 99 6.27 13.34 -5.14
CA THR A 99 7.70 13.11 -5.43
C THR A 99 8.61 13.93 -4.51
N SER A 100 8.03 14.72 -3.60
CA SER A 100 8.78 15.50 -2.62
C SER A 100 9.16 14.68 -1.39
N GLN A 101 8.37 13.64 -1.04
CA GLN A 101 8.63 12.79 0.13
C GLN A 101 10.07 12.28 0.17
N TRP A 102 10.55 11.67 -0.92
CA TRP A 102 11.90 11.11 -0.96
C TRP A 102 12.99 12.16 -1.11
N THR A 103 12.69 13.28 -1.79
CA THR A 103 13.62 14.42 -1.92
C THR A 103 13.87 15.09 -0.57
N ASN A 104 12.83 15.20 0.25
CA ASN A 104 12.85 15.85 1.56
C ASN A 104 13.18 14.90 2.71
N MET A 105 13.24 13.59 2.44
CA MET A 105 13.66 12.59 3.42
C MET A 105 15.09 12.90 3.87
N LEU A 106 15.32 12.91 5.19
CA LEU A 106 16.65 13.04 5.74
C LEU A 106 17.54 11.89 5.24
N ASP A 107 18.83 12.18 5.09
CA ASP A 107 19.81 11.17 4.73
C ASP A 107 19.85 10.05 5.78
N PHE A 108 19.47 8.85 5.35
CA PHE A 108 19.39 7.66 6.21
C PHE A 108 20.48 6.64 5.87
N ARG A 109 21.46 6.98 5.04
CA ARG A 109 22.49 6.03 4.58
C ARG A 109 23.31 5.46 5.74
N ASP A 110 23.49 6.22 6.81
CA ASP A 110 24.20 5.80 8.02
C ASP A 110 23.26 5.36 9.16
N LYS A 111 21.95 5.29 8.93
CA LYS A 111 20.97 4.86 9.94
C LYS A 111 20.99 3.34 10.09
N ALA A 112 21.49 2.82 11.21
CA ALA A 112 21.46 1.39 11.52
C ALA A 112 20.00 0.86 11.54
N HIS A 113 19.79 -0.36 11.04
CA HIS A 113 18.47 -1.00 11.02
C HIS A 113 18.02 -1.42 12.43
N TYR A 114 18.90 -2.08 13.20
CA TYR A 114 18.74 -2.29 14.64
C TYR A 114 20.05 -1.99 15.37
N ASN A 115 19.97 -1.35 16.55
CA ASN A 115 21.14 -0.97 17.35
C ASN A 115 22.00 -2.16 17.83
N SER A 116 21.47 -3.39 17.80
CA SER A 116 22.17 -4.61 18.21
C SER A 116 22.46 -5.60 17.06
N HIS A 117 21.83 -5.41 15.90
CA HIS A 117 22.00 -6.29 14.73
C HIS A 117 21.70 -5.52 13.43
N ASP A 118 22.71 -4.81 12.93
CA ASP A 118 22.56 -4.01 11.72
C ASP A 118 22.67 -4.86 10.46
N THR A 119 21.73 -4.67 9.54
CA THR A 119 21.80 -5.21 8.18
C THR A 119 21.86 -4.04 7.19
N PRO A 120 22.99 -3.82 6.49
CA PRO A 120 23.16 -2.65 5.62
C PRO A 120 22.14 -2.53 4.49
N SER A 121 21.54 -3.63 4.03
CA SER A 121 20.52 -3.66 2.97
C SER A 121 19.11 -3.36 3.48
N LYS A 122 18.96 -2.88 4.73
CA LYS A 122 17.68 -2.60 5.38
C LYS A 122 17.69 -1.26 6.09
N VAL A 123 16.51 -0.66 6.20
CA VAL A 123 16.30 0.57 6.97
C VAL A 123 14.86 0.69 7.41
N ASP A 124 14.66 1.18 8.63
CA ASP A 124 13.35 1.60 9.12
C ASP A 124 13.26 3.12 9.04
N LEU A 125 12.22 3.64 8.39
CA LEU A 125 12.05 5.06 8.09
C LEU A 125 10.83 5.63 8.77
N ASN A 126 10.94 6.88 9.21
CA ASN A 126 9.81 7.64 9.71
C ASN A 126 9.28 8.52 8.57
N GLY A 127 7.96 8.63 8.46
CA GLY A 127 7.30 9.42 7.42
C GLY A 127 6.89 10.79 7.93
N ASN A 128 6.35 11.63 7.04
CA ASN A 128 5.69 12.87 7.41
C ASN A 128 4.16 12.67 7.53
N HIS A 129 3.54 13.37 8.49
CA HIS A 129 2.11 13.41 8.87
C HIS A 129 1.68 12.47 10.02
N SER A 130 0.59 12.88 10.69
CA SER A 130 0.33 12.87 12.13
C SER A 130 0.28 11.53 12.90
N GLY A 131 1.00 11.49 14.03
CA GLY A 131 0.90 10.42 15.02
C GLY A 131 1.43 9.08 14.53
N ASN A 132 0.78 7.98 14.97
CA ASN A 132 1.24 6.61 14.69
C ASN A 132 0.78 6.06 13.32
N ASN A 133 0.36 6.90 12.34
CA ASN A 133 -0.07 6.42 11.02
C ASN A 133 0.62 7.22 9.89
N LEU A 134 1.74 6.70 9.40
CA LEU A 134 2.61 7.36 8.43
C LEU A 134 2.19 7.05 7.00
N SER A 135 2.17 8.05 6.13
CA SER A 135 1.78 7.88 4.72
C SER A 135 2.99 7.76 3.81
N TRP A 136 2.90 6.90 2.80
CA TRP A 136 4.03 6.53 1.94
C TRP A 136 3.70 6.56 0.46
N TYR A 137 4.65 7.06 -0.32
CA TYR A 137 4.60 7.14 -1.77
C TYR A 137 5.74 6.35 -2.39
N GLY A 138 5.55 5.92 -3.63
CA GLY A 138 6.56 5.21 -4.41
C GLY A 138 7.79 6.07 -4.69
N PRO A 139 8.85 5.47 -5.25
CA PRO A 139 10.09 6.15 -5.61
C PRO A 139 9.87 7.37 -6.49
N ASN A 140 10.88 8.24 -6.57
CA ASN A 140 10.96 9.33 -7.56
C ASN A 140 11.33 8.85 -8.98
N ALA A 141 11.13 7.56 -9.25
CA ALA A 141 11.22 6.93 -10.57
C ALA A 141 9.97 6.06 -10.81
N ASN A 142 9.74 5.69 -12.07
CA ASN A 142 8.74 4.68 -12.37
C ASN A 142 9.09 3.38 -11.65
N PHE A 143 8.07 2.65 -11.20
CA PHE A 143 8.29 1.39 -10.49
C PHE A 143 7.26 0.36 -10.92
N ARG A 144 7.68 -0.91 -10.98
CA ARG A 144 6.78 -2.04 -11.20
C ARG A 144 6.40 -2.64 -9.85
N VAL A 145 5.14 -3.00 -9.67
CA VAL A 145 4.72 -3.81 -8.51
C VAL A 145 4.94 -5.28 -8.85
N ASP A 146 5.86 -5.93 -8.16
CA ASP A 146 6.19 -7.35 -8.38
C ASP A 146 5.27 -8.27 -7.54
N GLY A 147 4.77 -7.78 -6.41
CA GLY A 147 3.79 -8.48 -5.60
C GLY A 147 3.29 -7.68 -4.41
N VAL A 148 2.09 -8.01 -3.94
CA VAL A 148 1.52 -7.50 -2.69
C VAL A 148 1.10 -8.68 -1.84
N PHE A 149 1.53 -8.69 -0.59
CA PHE A 149 1.36 -9.79 0.34
C PHE A 149 0.70 -9.23 1.60
N VAL A 150 -0.37 -9.87 2.06
CA VAL A 150 -1.12 -9.46 3.26
C VAL A 150 -1.39 -10.70 4.09
N GLY A 151 -1.24 -10.60 5.41
CA GLY A 151 -1.35 -11.71 6.35
C GLY A 151 -0.02 -12.43 6.61
N GLU A 152 1.12 -11.86 6.21
CA GLU A 152 2.43 -12.47 6.46
C GLU A 152 2.75 -12.43 7.96
N ARG A 153 3.16 -13.56 8.54
CA ARG A 153 3.40 -13.68 9.98
C ARG A 153 4.40 -12.65 10.53
N VAL A 154 5.45 -12.28 9.79
CA VAL A 154 6.48 -11.36 10.31
C VAL A 154 6.23 -9.93 9.84
N SER A 155 5.93 -9.75 8.57
CA SER A 155 5.78 -8.42 7.96
C SER A 155 4.39 -7.83 8.16
N GLY A 156 3.39 -8.68 8.45
CA GLY A 156 1.97 -8.35 8.39
C GLY A 156 1.49 -8.11 6.97
N SER A 157 2.07 -7.11 6.32
CA SER A 157 1.92 -6.86 4.90
C SER A 157 3.22 -6.37 4.27
N ARG A 158 3.32 -6.56 2.96
CA ARG A 158 4.49 -6.22 2.16
C ARG A 158 4.10 -5.89 0.73
N ILE A 159 4.65 -4.80 0.20
CA ILE A 159 4.62 -4.44 -1.21
C ILE A 159 6.04 -4.66 -1.74
N GLN A 160 6.18 -5.54 -2.73
CA GLN A 160 7.43 -5.74 -3.44
C GLN A 160 7.41 -4.93 -4.73
N ILE A 161 8.43 -4.11 -4.94
CA ILE A 161 8.56 -3.26 -6.12
C ILE A 161 9.92 -3.42 -6.79
N SER A 162 9.96 -3.23 -8.11
CA SER A 162 11.18 -2.95 -8.87
C SER A 162 11.21 -1.48 -9.25
N VAL A 163 12.28 -0.77 -8.88
CA VAL A 163 12.54 0.61 -9.34
C VAL A 163 13.11 0.53 -10.75
N LEU A 164 12.63 1.38 -11.65
CA LEU A 164 12.94 1.30 -13.07
C LEU A 164 13.74 2.51 -13.56
N ASP A 165 14.65 2.27 -14.50
CA ASP A 165 15.30 3.33 -15.28
C ASP A 165 14.36 3.91 -16.38
N SER A 166 14.86 4.86 -17.17
CA SER A 166 14.12 5.47 -18.28
C SER A 166 13.78 4.50 -19.42
N ASN A 167 14.42 3.34 -19.49
CA ASN A 167 14.16 2.28 -20.45
C ASN A 167 13.24 1.19 -19.87
N ASN A 168 12.70 1.39 -18.67
CA ASN A 168 11.90 0.43 -17.90
C ASN A 168 12.67 -0.83 -17.45
N ASN A 169 13.99 -0.80 -17.42
CA ASN A 169 14.78 -1.87 -16.81
C ASN A 169 14.79 -1.71 -15.29
N ALA A 170 14.69 -2.82 -14.56
CA ALA A 170 14.85 -2.79 -13.11
C ALA A 170 16.29 -2.44 -12.75
N VAL A 171 16.46 -1.45 -11.87
CA VAL A 171 17.77 -1.04 -11.30
C VAL A 171 17.91 -1.42 -9.83
N GLY A 172 16.79 -1.77 -9.19
CA GLY A 172 16.72 -2.24 -7.81
C GLY A 172 15.38 -2.89 -7.53
N GLN A 173 15.34 -3.81 -6.56
CA GLN A 173 14.10 -4.40 -6.07
C GLN A 173 14.02 -4.28 -4.55
N LEU A 174 12.87 -3.84 -4.05
CA LEU A 174 12.64 -3.52 -2.66
C LEU A 174 11.40 -4.21 -2.12
N ASN A 175 11.48 -4.66 -0.86
CA ASN A 175 10.32 -4.96 -0.04
C ASN A 175 10.02 -3.74 0.85
N LEU A 176 8.78 -3.29 0.82
CA LEU A 176 8.22 -2.24 1.66
C LEU A 176 7.17 -2.86 2.60
N LYS A 177 7.32 -2.77 3.92
CA LYS A 177 6.51 -3.57 4.87
C LYS A 177 5.70 -2.76 5.87
N HIS A 178 4.88 -3.46 6.64
CA HIS A 178 4.11 -2.97 7.79
C HIS A 178 2.93 -2.05 7.43
N PHE A 179 2.39 -2.19 6.21
CA PHE A 179 1.25 -1.41 5.77
C PHE A 179 -0.04 -1.83 6.48
N ASN A 180 -0.68 -0.90 7.19
CA ASN A 180 -2.04 -1.07 7.69
C ASN A 180 -3.10 -0.58 6.68
N GLN A 181 -2.67 0.18 5.66
CA GLN A 181 -3.48 0.54 4.52
C GLN A 181 -2.69 0.39 3.23
N ILE A 182 -3.28 -0.18 2.18
CA ILE A 182 -2.66 -0.32 0.86
C ILE A 182 -3.61 0.25 -0.20
N ASN A 183 -3.09 1.10 -1.08
CA ASN A 183 -3.81 1.60 -2.24
C ASN A 183 -4.29 0.43 -3.10
N GLN A 184 -5.60 0.39 -3.41
CA GLN A 184 -6.21 -0.65 -4.23
C GLN A 184 -5.50 -0.83 -5.57
N ALA A 185 -5.11 0.26 -6.24
CA ALA A 185 -4.42 0.17 -7.52
C ALA A 185 -3.08 -0.56 -7.41
N ILE A 186 -2.39 -0.40 -6.27
CA ILE A 186 -1.13 -1.10 -5.96
C ILE A 186 -1.42 -2.56 -5.59
N HIS A 187 -2.41 -2.81 -4.74
CA HIS A 187 -2.84 -4.16 -4.35
C HIS A 187 -3.18 -5.06 -5.55
N ASP A 188 -3.97 -4.52 -6.48
CA ASP A 188 -4.40 -5.23 -7.69
C ASP A 188 -3.34 -5.13 -8.81
N GLY A 189 -2.21 -4.47 -8.53
CA GLY A 189 -1.29 -3.93 -9.53
C GLY A 189 -0.13 -4.82 -9.96
N LYS A 190 -0.12 -6.10 -9.58
CA LYS A 190 1.00 -7.00 -9.88
C LYS A 190 1.35 -7.02 -11.38
N GLY A 191 2.63 -6.84 -11.68
CA GLY A 191 3.19 -6.77 -13.03
C GLY A 191 3.05 -5.40 -13.71
N ARG A 192 2.36 -4.44 -13.08
CA ARG A 192 2.11 -3.12 -13.67
C ARG A 192 3.16 -2.10 -13.25
N ILE A 193 3.43 -1.17 -14.16
CA ILE A 193 4.27 0.00 -13.92
C ILE A 193 3.40 1.16 -13.44
N PHE A 194 3.86 1.81 -12.38
CA PHE A 194 3.26 2.99 -11.78
C PHE A 194 4.22 4.18 -11.89
N PRO A 195 3.69 5.40 -12.06
CA PRO A 195 4.51 6.58 -12.16
C PRO A 195 5.13 6.95 -10.79
N ALA A 196 6.24 7.69 -10.84
CA ALA A 196 6.96 8.16 -9.65
C ALA A 196 6.06 8.81 -8.59
N GLY A 197 6.30 8.59 -7.31
CA GLY A 197 5.53 9.22 -6.22
C GLY A 197 4.06 8.78 -6.16
N THR A 198 3.67 7.66 -6.78
CA THR A 198 2.32 7.10 -6.61
C THR A 198 2.07 6.72 -5.17
N TYR A 199 0.92 7.08 -4.61
CA TYR A 199 0.55 6.71 -3.23
C TYR A 199 0.52 5.19 -3.05
N LEU A 200 1.26 4.69 -2.07
CA LEU A 200 1.34 3.26 -1.74
C LEU A 200 0.36 2.88 -0.65
N GLY A 201 0.27 3.70 0.40
CA GLY A 201 -0.52 3.37 1.57
C GLY A 201 -0.01 4.01 2.85
N ARG A 202 -0.38 3.42 3.99
CA ARG A 202 0.04 3.87 5.33
C ARG A 202 0.61 2.72 6.14
N THR A 203 1.53 3.05 7.03
CA THR A 203 2.05 2.15 8.07
C THR A 203 1.69 2.66 9.46
N ASN A 204 1.61 1.73 10.42
CA ASN A 204 1.39 2.07 11.83
C ASN A 204 2.25 1.18 12.76
N GLU A 205 2.01 1.25 14.06
CA GLU A 205 2.78 0.50 15.07
C GLU A 205 2.35 -0.98 15.22
N LYS A 206 1.29 -1.44 14.55
CA LYS A 206 0.60 -2.70 14.91
C LYS A 206 0.69 -3.82 13.86
N VAL A 207 1.26 -3.55 12.69
CA VAL A 207 1.32 -4.53 11.61
C VAL A 207 2.71 -5.16 11.59
N GLY A 208 2.80 -6.47 11.85
CA GLY A 208 4.07 -7.21 11.86
C GLY A 208 4.92 -7.01 13.13
N LEU A 209 6.19 -7.43 13.06
CA LEU A 209 7.20 -7.12 14.07
C LEU A 209 7.60 -5.64 13.96
N SER A 210 7.11 -4.80 14.87
CA SER A 210 7.33 -3.36 14.85
C SER A 210 7.43 -2.79 16.27
N ASP A 211 8.33 -1.81 16.51
CA ASP A 211 8.45 -1.03 17.75
C ASP A 211 7.72 0.31 17.71
N GLY A 212 7.08 0.64 16.59
CA GLY A 212 6.46 1.93 16.38
C GLY A 212 6.09 2.15 14.92
N ALA A 213 5.37 3.22 14.63
CA ALA A 213 5.04 3.53 13.25
C ALA A 213 6.32 3.84 12.45
N HIS A 214 6.60 3.00 11.45
CA HIS A 214 7.72 3.18 10.51
C HIS A 214 7.42 2.50 9.18
N LEU A 215 8.20 2.77 8.14
CA LEU A 215 8.30 1.96 6.94
C LEU A 215 9.60 1.19 6.96
N HIS A 216 9.50 -0.14 6.97
CA HIS A 216 10.65 -0.99 6.77
C HIS A 216 10.89 -1.16 5.27
N VAL A 217 12.09 -0.82 4.83
CA VAL A 217 12.57 -0.98 3.46
C VAL A 217 13.76 -1.91 3.47
N GLU A 218 13.73 -2.94 2.64
CA GLU A 218 14.89 -3.81 2.42
C GLU A 218 15.06 -4.17 0.95
N VAL A 219 16.31 -4.34 0.53
CA VAL A 219 16.62 -4.97 -0.75
C VAL A 219 16.21 -6.43 -0.70
N THR A 220 15.52 -6.91 -1.73
CA THR A 220 15.04 -8.29 -1.76
C THR A 220 16.20 -9.29 -1.85
N LYS A 221 15.99 -10.49 -1.31
CA LYS A 221 16.99 -11.55 -1.34
C LYS A 221 17.20 -12.06 -2.76
N GLU A 222 16.13 -12.13 -3.52
CA GLU A 222 16.11 -12.49 -4.93
C GLU A 222 17.00 -11.54 -5.75
N TRP A 223 16.86 -10.22 -5.55
CA TRP A 223 17.67 -9.24 -6.26
C TRP A 223 19.15 -9.30 -5.90
N MET A 224 19.45 -9.52 -4.61
CA MET A 224 20.82 -9.77 -4.14
C MET A 224 21.45 -10.99 -4.82
N GLU A 225 20.71 -12.09 -4.89
CA GLU A 225 21.19 -13.35 -5.50
C GLU A 225 21.38 -13.23 -7.02
N ASP A 226 20.38 -12.69 -7.72
CA ASP A 226 20.39 -12.56 -9.19
C ASP A 226 21.51 -11.62 -9.69
N ASN A 227 21.95 -10.68 -8.86
CA ASN A 227 23.02 -9.74 -9.18
C ASN A 227 24.37 -10.12 -8.55
N GLY A 228 24.49 -11.31 -7.95
CA GLY A 228 25.74 -11.78 -7.34
C GLY A 228 26.21 -10.94 -6.15
N ARG A 229 25.31 -10.22 -5.48
CA ARG A 229 25.59 -9.38 -4.32
C ARG A 229 25.13 -10.07 -3.05
N GLY A 230 26.01 -10.89 -2.47
CA GLY A 230 25.79 -11.61 -1.21
C GLY A 230 26.46 -10.93 0.01
N ASN A 231 26.70 -11.70 1.08
CA ASN A 231 27.26 -11.22 2.35
C ASN A 231 28.56 -10.42 2.25
N ASN A 232 29.38 -10.67 1.22
CA ASN A 232 30.69 -10.03 1.07
C ASN A 232 30.64 -8.69 0.31
N ASN A 233 29.53 -8.39 -0.39
CA ASN A 233 29.33 -7.13 -1.09
C ASN A 233 27.82 -6.83 -1.21
N PRO A 234 27.12 -6.73 -0.07
CA PRO A 234 25.68 -6.57 -0.09
C PRO A 234 25.32 -5.19 -0.63
N TYR A 235 24.11 -5.07 -1.18
CA TYR A 235 23.50 -3.76 -1.32
C TYR A 235 23.39 -3.09 0.06
N THR A 236 23.36 -1.77 0.04
CA THR A 236 23.38 -0.94 1.24
C THR A 236 22.22 0.04 1.20
N ARG A 237 22.00 0.74 2.32
CA ARG A 237 21.11 1.90 2.42
C ARG A 237 21.45 2.99 1.40
N SER A 238 22.69 3.07 0.93
CA SER A 238 23.07 3.98 -0.15
C SER A 238 22.36 3.65 -1.46
N ASP A 239 22.18 2.36 -1.76
CA ASP A 239 21.44 1.91 -2.95
C ASP A 239 19.94 2.20 -2.79
N ILE A 240 19.36 1.88 -1.62
CA ILE A 240 17.97 2.22 -1.30
C ILE A 240 17.73 3.73 -1.43
N TYR A 241 18.62 4.55 -0.86
CA TYR A 241 18.53 6.01 -0.89
C TYR A 241 18.49 6.53 -2.33
N LYS A 242 19.39 6.07 -3.20
CA LYS A 242 19.43 6.45 -4.61
C LYS A 242 18.18 6.00 -5.36
N TRP A 243 17.80 4.73 -5.22
CA TRP A 243 16.64 4.18 -5.92
C TRP A 243 15.34 4.87 -5.53
N MET A 244 15.10 5.11 -4.24
CA MET A 244 13.90 5.82 -3.79
C MET A 244 13.87 7.28 -4.28
N ARG A 245 15.03 7.89 -4.52
CA ARG A 245 15.16 9.25 -5.08
C ARG A 245 15.22 9.30 -6.61
N GLY A 246 15.23 8.14 -7.28
CA GLY A 246 15.31 8.06 -8.74
C GLY A 246 16.67 8.53 -9.29
N GLU A 247 17.73 8.35 -8.51
CA GLU A 247 19.13 8.71 -8.85
C GLU A 247 19.89 7.57 -9.56
#